data_AF-A0A1M2V8F0-F1
#
_entry.id   AF-A0A1M2V8F0-F1
#
_cell.length_a   1.000
_cell.length_b   1.000
_cell.length_c   1.000
_cell.angle_alpha   90.00
_cell.angle_beta   90.00
_cell.angle_gamma   90.00
#
_symmetry.space_group_name_H-M   'P 1'
#
loop_
_entity.id
_entity.type
_entity.pdbx_description
1 polymer ?
#
loop_
_entity_poly.entity_id
_entity_poly.type
_entity_poly.pdbx_seq_one_letter_code
_entity_poly.pdbx_strand_id
1 'polypeptide(L)'
;TTRVGWWEQTLPPNIKRKSPAEKEFLEELVNAVAAVRVELSTIVDIQRTCDEIMAAVRRSWDAHAEAPRPSSRAKRWWNQTCTDELEALRTRRSRTTRRTFKRSVKKAKEQFYEERIAAAREKGKRVWDVVSWTNPRALPMYKALVHDGRLLVELDDLWSAVDATYNSAAHRAVDMSFLDDMPEVAERDFPPISRQELRDAITDVSGRSAPGSDHLRWPYVAALVKHDICGETLRVPPGGTPELPGKAV
;
A
#
# COMPACT_ATOMS: atom_id res chain seq x y z
N THR A 1 -24.93 19.73 3.08
CA THR A 1 -23.64 20.45 3.07
C THR A 1 -22.97 20.21 1.74
N THR A 2 -22.96 21.22 0.88
CA THR A 2 -22.64 21.13 -0.55
C THR A 2 -21.14 20.92 -0.76
N ARG A 3 -20.73 19.73 -1.23
CA ARG A 3 -19.32 19.43 -1.57
C ARG A 3 -19.04 19.83 -3.01
N VAL A 4 -18.02 20.65 -3.22
CA VAL A 4 -17.64 21.22 -4.52
C VAL A 4 -16.18 20.86 -4.81
N GLY A 5 -15.97 19.61 -5.21
CA GLY A 5 -14.91 19.23 -6.13
C GLY A 5 -13.80 18.29 -5.63
N TRP A 6 -13.30 17.43 -6.52
CA TRP A 6 -12.39 16.30 -6.28
C TRP A 6 -10.92 16.66 -5.97
N TRP A 7 -10.55 17.93 -5.78
CA TRP A 7 -9.35 18.26 -4.99
C TRP A 7 -9.61 18.11 -3.48
N GLU A 8 -10.86 17.84 -3.11
CA GLU A 8 -11.28 17.15 -1.90
C GLU A 8 -11.27 15.62 -2.08
N GLN A 9 -10.28 15.03 -2.76
CA GLN A 9 -9.85 13.73 -2.23
C GLN A 9 -9.29 14.05 -0.86
N THR A 10 -10.07 13.78 0.19
CA THR A 10 -9.51 13.70 1.54
C THR A 10 -8.31 12.80 1.41
N LEU A 11 -7.11 13.36 1.58
CA LEU A 11 -5.91 12.56 1.69
C LEU A 11 -6.26 11.45 2.70
N PRO A 12 -5.84 10.19 2.44
CA PRO A 12 -6.23 9.10 3.31
C PRO A 12 -5.91 9.53 4.74
N PRO A 13 -6.89 9.43 5.65
CA PRO A 13 -6.73 9.91 7.00
C PRO A 13 -5.48 9.28 7.59
N ASN A 14 -4.74 10.02 8.40
CA ASN A 14 -3.45 9.55 8.90
C ASN A 14 -3.22 10.07 10.29
N ILE A 15 -2.80 9.16 11.16
CA ILE A 15 -2.35 9.49 12.50
C ILE A 15 -0.87 9.88 12.42
N LYS A 16 -0.52 11.07 12.87
CA LYS A 16 0.87 11.55 12.84
C LYS A 16 1.74 10.66 13.75
N ARG A 17 2.88 10.19 13.25
CA ARG A 17 3.80 9.35 14.04
C ARG A 17 4.36 10.08 15.26
N LYS A 18 4.54 9.33 16.35
CA LYS A 18 5.03 9.75 17.66
C LYS A 18 4.26 10.96 18.22
N SER A 19 3.01 11.11 17.80
CA SER A 19 2.12 12.14 18.33
C SER A 19 1.37 11.61 19.55
N PRO A 20 0.84 12.49 20.42
CA PRO A 20 -0.06 12.09 21.49
C PRO A 20 -1.26 11.27 20.97
N ALA A 21 -1.85 11.69 19.85
CA ALA A 21 -2.95 10.99 19.19
C ALA A 21 -2.59 9.56 18.75
N GLU A 22 -1.34 9.29 18.32
CA GLU A 22 -0.91 7.91 18.03
C GLU A 22 -0.86 7.05 19.28
N LYS A 23 -0.54 7.66 20.43
CA LYS A 23 -0.43 6.95 21.70
C LYS A 23 -1.82 6.60 22.25
N GLU A 24 -2.74 7.56 22.22
CA GLU A 24 -4.16 7.36 22.58
C GLU A 24 -4.83 6.33 21.65
N PHE A 25 -4.57 6.42 20.34
CA PHE A 25 -5.03 5.42 19.38
C PHE A 25 -4.53 4.01 19.72
N LEU A 26 -3.25 3.85 20.07
CA LEU A 26 -2.69 2.55 20.40
C LEU A 26 -3.31 1.95 21.65
N GLU A 27 -3.56 2.76 22.69
CA GLU A 27 -4.22 2.33 23.92
C GLU A 27 -5.66 1.90 23.63
N GLU A 28 -6.42 2.69 22.87
CA GLU A 28 -7.79 2.35 22.48
C GLU A 28 -7.85 1.12 21.57
N LEU A 29 -6.95 1.00 20.60
CA LEU A 29 -6.84 -0.13 19.70
C LEU A 29 -6.62 -1.44 20.46
N VAL A 30 -5.68 -1.44 21.41
CA VAL A 30 -5.39 -2.62 22.25
C VAL A 30 -6.62 -3.00 23.08
N ASN A 31 -7.27 -2.01 23.72
CA ASN A 31 -8.47 -2.26 24.51
C ASN A 31 -9.64 -2.80 23.65
N ALA A 32 -9.83 -2.23 22.46
CA ALA A 32 -10.90 -2.61 21.55
C ALA A 32 -10.72 -4.04 21.01
N VAL A 33 -9.49 -4.43 20.67
CA VAL A 33 -9.19 -5.79 20.20
C VAL A 33 -9.23 -6.79 21.36
N ALA A 34 -8.76 -6.42 22.56
CA ALA A 34 -8.83 -7.28 23.74
C ALA A 34 -10.28 -7.61 24.16
N ALA A 35 -11.24 -6.74 23.83
CA ALA A 35 -12.65 -6.94 24.14
C ALA A 35 -13.40 -7.83 23.13
N VAL A 36 -12.77 -8.24 22.02
CA VAL A 36 -13.41 -9.09 21.00
C VAL A 36 -13.57 -10.51 21.54
N ARG A 37 -14.77 -11.07 21.38
CA ARG A 37 -15.07 -12.45 21.78
C ARG A 37 -14.58 -13.40 20.69
N VAL A 38 -13.67 -14.30 21.06
CA VAL A 38 -13.05 -15.23 20.12
C VAL A 38 -13.86 -16.51 20.05
N GLU A 39 -14.42 -16.80 18.86
CA GLU A 39 -15.10 -18.06 18.56
C GLU A 39 -14.48 -18.66 17.29
N LEU A 40 -13.90 -19.86 17.42
CA LEU A 40 -13.08 -20.48 16.35
C LEU A 40 -13.54 -21.92 16.03
N SER A 41 -14.77 -22.28 16.42
CA SER A 41 -15.34 -23.62 16.25
C SER A 41 -15.68 -23.97 14.81
N THR A 42 -16.11 -23.00 14.02
CA THR A 42 -16.48 -23.19 12.62
C THR A 42 -15.85 -22.12 11.73
N ILE A 43 -15.82 -22.37 10.42
CA ILE A 43 -15.34 -21.38 9.43
C ILE A 43 -16.12 -20.06 9.55
N VAL A 44 -17.42 -20.14 9.86
CA VAL A 44 -18.29 -18.97 10.06
C VAL A 44 -17.88 -18.19 11.32
N ASP A 45 -17.54 -18.89 12.40
CA ASP A 45 -17.09 -18.27 13.64
C ASP A 45 -15.73 -17.59 13.48
N ILE A 46 -14.81 -18.23 12.75
CA ILE A 46 -13.51 -17.65 12.41
C ILE A 46 -13.71 -16.35 11.61
N GLN A 47 -14.54 -16.38 10.57
CA GLN A 47 -14.81 -15.19 9.76
C GLN A 47 -15.44 -14.07 10.59
N ARG A 48 -16.43 -14.40 11.45
CA ARG A 48 -17.06 -13.44 12.36
C ARG A 48 -16.06 -12.82 13.33
N THR A 49 -15.20 -13.62 13.94
CA THR A 49 -14.14 -13.14 14.83
C THR A 49 -13.19 -12.19 14.09
N CYS A 50 -12.76 -12.54 12.88
CA CYS A 50 -11.93 -11.68 12.03
C CYS A 50 -12.63 -10.35 11.70
N ASP A 51 -13.91 -10.40 11.33
CA ASP A 51 -14.69 -9.20 11.01
C ASP A 51 -14.88 -8.31 12.24
N GLU A 52 -15.09 -8.88 13.42
CA GLU A 52 -15.18 -8.14 14.69
C GLU A 52 -13.86 -7.45 15.07
N ILE A 53 -12.72 -8.15 14.92
CA ILE A 53 -11.39 -7.56 15.11
C ILE A 53 -11.16 -6.41 14.13
N MET A 54 -11.43 -6.63 12.84
CA MET A 54 -11.25 -5.59 11.82
C MET A 54 -12.20 -4.41 12.01
N ALA A 55 -13.43 -4.66 12.48
CA ALA A 55 -14.37 -3.61 12.83
C ALA A 55 -13.89 -2.80 14.06
N ALA A 56 -13.32 -3.45 15.07
CA ALA A 56 -12.70 -2.78 16.22
C ALA A 56 -11.54 -1.87 15.79
N VAL A 57 -10.64 -2.39 14.96
CA VAL A 57 -9.52 -1.63 14.37
C VAL A 57 -10.04 -0.40 13.61
N ARG A 58 -11.04 -0.58 12.74
CA ARG A 58 -11.62 0.51 11.94
C ARG A 58 -12.26 1.59 12.82
N ARG A 59 -13.03 1.20 13.85
CA ARG A 59 -13.63 2.16 14.79
C ARG A 59 -12.58 3.00 15.50
N SER A 60 -11.53 2.39 16.03
CA SER A 60 -10.43 3.11 16.68
C SER A 60 -9.67 3.98 15.67
N TRP A 61 -9.49 3.53 14.44
CA TRP A 61 -8.87 4.33 13.39
C TRP A 61 -9.69 5.57 13.06
N ASP A 62 -10.99 5.42 12.80
CA ASP A 62 -11.87 6.53 12.42
C ASP A 62 -12.03 7.58 13.54
N ALA A 63 -11.88 7.17 14.81
CA ALA A 63 -11.89 8.08 15.95
C ALA A 63 -10.64 8.98 16.04
N HIS A 64 -9.47 8.47 15.62
CA HIS A 64 -8.17 9.14 15.83
C HIS A 64 -7.51 9.66 14.54
N ALA A 65 -7.91 9.15 13.37
CA ALA A 65 -7.25 9.48 12.12
C ALA A 65 -7.77 10.80 11.54
N GLU A 66 -6.86 11.75 11.34
CA GLU A 66 -7.20 13.05 10.77
C GLU A 66 -6.92 13.10 9.26
N ALA A 67 -7.79 13.78 8.51
CA ALA A 67 -7.51 14.11 7.11
C ALA A 67 -6.27 15.01 7.03
N PRO A 68 -5.19 14.59 6.34
CA PRO A 68 -3.99 15.39 6.21
C PRO A 68 -4.30 16.72 5.53
N ARG A 69 -3.76 17.82 6.07
CA ARG A 69 -3.83 19.12 5.41
C ARG A 69 -2.97 19.11 4.14
N PRO A 70 -3.47 19.61 3.00
CA PRO A 70 -2.70 19.67 1.76
C PRO A 70 -1.37 20.40 1.97
N SER A 71 -0.25 19.69 1.79
CA SER A 71 1.09 20.28 1.92
C SER A 71 1.45 21.14 0.70
N SER A 72 2.51 21.95 0.82
CA SER A 72 3.07 22.73 -0.30
C SER A 72 3.54 21.87 -1.49
N ARG A 73 3.71 20.56 -1.30
CA ARG A 73 4.09 19.57 -2.35
C ARG A 73 2.88 18.92 -3.04
N ALA A 74 1.65 19.16 -2.58
CA ALA A 74 0.46 18.69 -3.27
C ALA A 74 0.37 19.31 -4.67
N LYS A 75 -0.32 18.65 -5.62
CA LYS A 75 -0.57 19.21 -6.95
C LYS A 75 -1.61 20.34 -6.86
N ARG A 76 -1.20 21.50 -6.33
CA ARG A 76 -2.06 22.66 -6.07
C ARG A 76 -2.70 23.25 -7.34
N TRP A 77 -2.21 22.87 -8.52
CA TRP A 77 -2.79 23.22 -9.82
C TRP A 77 -3.97 22.33 -10.25
N TRP A 78 -4.23 21.21 -9.57
CA TRP A 78 -5.33 20.30 -9.92
C TRP A 78 -6.66 20.84 -9.39
N ASN A 79 -7.66 20.97 -10.27
CA ASN A 79 -8.97 21.58 -9.97
C ASN A 79 -10.14 20.72 -10.47
N GLN A 80 -11.39 21.21 -10.36
CA GLN A 80 -12.60 20.41 -10.63
C GLN A 80 -12.66 19.92 -12.05
N THR A 81 -12.39 20.86 -12.94
CA THR A 81 -12.41 20.65 -14.37
C THR A 81 -11.38 19.60 -14.79
N CYS A 82 -10.26 19.45 -14.07
CA CYS A 82 -9.33 18.36 -14.32
C CYS A 82 -9.91 17.00 -13.94
N THR A 83 -10.69 16.93 -12.87
CA THR A 83 -11.25 15.66 -12.39
C THR A 83 -12.48 15.24 -13.16
N ASP A 84 -13.40 16.16 -13.44
CA ASP A 84 -14.61 15.87 -14.25
C ASP A 84 -14.22 15.32 -15.62
N GLU A 85 -13.19 15.90 -16.23
CA GLU A 85 -12.65 15.45 -17.52
C GLU A 85 -11.88 14.12 -17.41
N LEU A 86 -11.24 13.83 -16.26
CA LEU A 86 -10.60 12.55 -16.00
C LEU A 86 -11.64 11.43 -15.85
N GLU A 87 -12.74 11.71 -15.16
CA GLU A 87 -13.87 10.80 -15.01
C GLU A 87 -14.53 10.54 -16.37
N ALA A 88 -14.81 11.58 -17.15
CA ALA A 88 -15.31 11.44 -18.52
C ALA A 88 -14.36 10.62 -19.40
N LEU A 89 -13.04 10.76 -19.23
CA LEU A 89 -12.04 9.93 -19.90
C LEU A 89 -12.10 8.46 -19.44
N ARG A 90 -12.24 8.20 -18.14
CA ARG A 90 -12.32 6.83 -17.59
C ARG A 90 -13.57 6.10 -18.07
N THR A 91 -14.70 6.80 -18.15
CA THR A 91 -15.99 6.25 -18.58
C THR A 91 -16.05 6.02 -20.08
N ARG A 92 -15.71 7.04 -20.89
CA ARG A 92 -15.89 6.97 -22.36
C ARG A 92 -14.68 6.42 -23.11
N ARG A 93 -13.48 6.51 -22.52
CA ARG A 93 -12.18 6.07 -23.08
C ARG A 93 -11.93 6.48 -24.55
N SER A 94 -12.48 7.60 -25.00
CA SER A 94 -12.41 8.05 -26.38
C SER A 94 -11.22 8.98 -26.64
N ARG A 95 -10.88 9.18 -27.92
CA ARG A 95 -9.81 10.11 -28.32
C ARG A 95 -10.19 11.58 -28.08
N THR A 96 -11.48 11.91 -28.11
CA THR A 96 -12.00 13.25 -27.84
C THR A 96 -11.94 13.58 -26.35
N THR A 97 -12.37 12.68 -25.46
CA THR A 97 -12.27 12.87 -24.00
C THR A 97 -10.81 12.92 -23.53
N ARG A 98 -9.92 12.17 -24.19
CA ARG A 98 -8.48 12.28 -23.93
C ARG A 98 -7.93 13.65 -24.29
N ARG A 99 -8.41 14.28 -25.37
CA ARG A 99 -8.00 15.63 -25.80
C ARG A 99 -8.55 16.71 -24.86
N THR A 100 -9.81 16.61 -24.45
CA THR A 100 -10.42 17.58 -23.50
C THR A 100 -9.74 17.51 -22.14
N PHE A 101 -9.51 16.31 -21.60
CA PHE A 101 -8.72 16.12 -20.38
C PHE A 101 -7.32 16.74 -20.47
N LYS A 102 -6.56 16.46 -21.54
CA LYS A 102 -5.24 17.07 -21.75
C LYS A 102 -5.28 18.59 -21.80
N ARG A 103 -6.30 19.18 -22.44
CA ARG A 103 -6.47 20.65 -22.51
C ARG A 103 -6.82 21.24 -21.14
N SER A 104 -7.73 20.62 -20.41
CA SER A 104 -8.13 21.02 -19.05
C SER A 104 -6.92 21.03 -18.11
N VAL A 105 -6.14 19.94 -18.11
CA VAL A 105 -4.89 19.85 -17.33
C VAL A 105 -3.88 20.91 -17.73
N LYS A 106 -3.72 21.19 -19.03
CA LYS A 106 -2.80 22.24 -19.50
C LYS A 106 -3.24 23.62 -18.97
N LYS A 107 -4.52 23.95 -19.12
CA LYS A 107 -5.09 25.24 -18.68
C LYS A 107 -4.97 25.43 -17.17
N ALA A 108 -5.27 24.40 -16.38
CA ALA A 108 -5.17 24.46 -14.93
C ALA A 108 -3.73 24.65 -14.45
N LYS A 109 -2.75 23.99 -15.10
CA LYS A 109 -1.32 24.22 -14.85
C LYS A 109 -0.92 25.65 -15.20
N GLU A 110 -1.33 26.13 -16.37
CA GLU A 110 -1.01 27.47 -16.87
C GLU A 110 -1.51 28.55 -15.90
N GLN A 111 -2.78 28.52 -15.52
CA GLN A 111 -3.37 29.47 -14.57
C GLN A 111 -2.61 29.46 -13.22
N PHE A 112 -2.35 28.28 -12.67
CA PHE A 112 -1.63 28.15 -11.41
C PHE A 112 -0.20 28.72 -11.48
N TYR A 113 0.54 28.43 -12.56
CA TYR A 113 1.89 28.96 -12.69
C TYR A 113 1.90 30.46 -12.99
N GLU A 114 0.94 30.97 -13.75
CA GLU A 114 0.80 32.41 -14.02
C GLU A 114 0.57 33.19 -12.72
N GLU A 115 -0.34 32.73 -11.87
CA GLU A 115 -0.56 33.29 -10.53
C GLU A 115 0.72 33.28 -9.68
N ARG A 116 1.49 32.18 -9.73
CA ARG A 116 2.76 32.08 -9.00
C ARG A 116 3.84 32.99 -9.55
N ILE A 117 3.88 33.20 -10.86
CA ILE A 117 4.82 34.10 -11.52
C ILE A 117 4.47 35.55 -11.14
N ALA A 118 3.19 35.92 -11.16
CA ALA A 118 2.72 37.22 -10.71
C ALA A 118 3.11 37.48 -9.25
N ALA A 119 2.82 36.53 -8.35
CA ALA A 119 3.18 36.65 -6.93
C ALA A 119 4.71 36.66 -6.68
N ALA A 120 5.51 36.04 -7.54
CA ALA A 120 6.97 36.09 -7.45
C ALA A 120 7.51 37.46 -7.89
N ARG A 121 6.91 38.06 -8.93
CA ARG A 121 7.23 39.41 -9.40
C ARG A 121 6.94 40.46 -8.32
N GLU A 122 5.79 40.38 -7.67
CA GLU A 122 5.43 41.27 -6.54
C GLU A 122 6.44 41.21 -5.38
N LYS A 123 7.05 40.03 -5.17
CA LYS A 123 8.04 39.80 -4.10
C LYS A 123 9.48 40.04 -4.53
N GLY A 124 9.72 40.59 -5.73
CA GLY A 124 11.05 40.86 -6.26
C GLY A 124 11.92 39.63 -6.56
N LYS A 125 11.32 38.43 -6.66
CA LYS A 125 12.03 37.19 -6.99
C LYS A 125 12.10 36.99 -8.50
N ARG A 126 13.14 36.30 -8.99
CA ARG A 126 13.23 35.96 -10.41
C ARG A 126 12.19 34.91 -10.73
N VAL A 127 11.62 34.98 -11.93
CA VAL A 127 10.66 33.98 -12.44
C VAL A 127 11.25 32.55 -12.37
N TRP A 128 12.57 32.44 -12.56
CA TRP A 128 13.33 31.18 -12.49
C TRP A 128 13.37 30.56 -11.09
N ASP A 129 13.17 31.33 -10.02
CA ASP A 129 13.17 30.84 -8.63
C ASP A 129 11.85 30.12 -8.27
N VAL A 130 10.85 30.14 -9.16
CA VAL A 130 9.53 29.55 -8.93
C VAL A 130 9.51 28.03 -9.16
N VAL A 131 10.42 27.52 -9.99
CA VAL A 131 10.43 26.12 -10.46
C VAL A 131 11.61 25.36 -9.86
N SER A 132 11.39 24.13 -9.40
CA SER A 132 12.45 23.35 -8.72
C SER A 132 13.52 22.78 -9.65
N TRP A 133 13.32 22.77 -10.97
CA TRP A 133 14.24 22.19 -11.96
C TRP A 133 15.35 23.15 -12.42
N THR A 134 15.21 24.45 -12.12
CA THR A 134 16.24 25.48 -12.34
C THR A 134 17.29 25.50 -11.23
N ASN A 135 16.98 24.89 -10.08
CA ASN A 135 17.97 24.62 -9.05
C ASN A 135 18.99 23.58 -9.56
N PRO A 136 20.26 23.64 -9.09
CA PRO A 136 21.27 22.63 -9.44
C PRO A 136 20.72 21.23 -9.20
N ARG A 137 20.56 20.46 -10.27
CA ARG A 137 20.16 19.05 -10.16
C ARG A 137 21.31 18.27 -9.54
N ALA A 138 21.03 17.52 -8.49
CA ALA A 138 21.92 16.46 -8.08
C ALA A 138 22.04 15.47 -9.25
N LEU A 139 23.26 15.27 -9.74
CA LEU A 139 23.53 14.31 -10.80
C LEU A 139 23.16 12.91 -10.29
N PRO A 140 22.44 12.09 -11.09
CA PRO A 140 22.18 10.72 -10.72
C PRO A 140 23.48 9.91 -10.73
N MET A 141 23.78 9.20 -9.64
CA MET A 141 24.77 8.11 -9.62
C MET A 141 24.14 6.89 -10.30
N TYR A 142 24.17 6.78 -11.63
CA TYR A 142 23.90 5.46 -12.23
C TYR A 142 25.18 4.64 -12.21
N LYS A 143 25.11 3.47 -11.57
CA LYS A 143 26.05 2.37 -11.84
C LYS A 143 25.62 1.75 -13.17
N ALA A 144 26.55 1.64 -14.10
CA ALA A 144 26.30 0.93 -15.35
C ALA A 144 26.03 -0.56 -15.06
N LEU A 145 25.07 -1.14 -15.79
CA LEU A 145 24.72 -2.56 -15.68
C LEU A 145 25.80 -3.38 -16.38
N VAL A 146 26.34 -4.37 -15.68
CA VAL A 146 27.35 -5.29 -16.19
C VAL A 146 26.69 -6.66 -16.37
N HIS A 147 26.80 -7.22 -17.56
CA HIS A 147 26.37 -8.58 -17.89
C HIS A 147 27.55 -9.30 -18.54
N ASP A 148 27.90 -10.48 -18.03
CA ASP A 148 29.08 -11.26 -18.47
C ASP A 148 30.41 -10.45 -18.51
N GLY A 149 30.59 -9.56 -17.53
CA GLY A 149 31.79 -8.71 -17.44
C GLY A 149 31.83 -7.53 -18.42
N ARG A 150 30.84 -7.40 -19.32
CA ARG A 150 30.70 -6.27 -20.25
C ARG A 150 29.68 -5.26 -19.72
N LEU A 151 30.05 -3.98 -19.83
CA LEU A 151 29.14 -2.88 -19.58
C LEU A 151 28.11 -2.78 -20.71
N LEU A 152 26.83 -2.87 -20.36
CA LEU A 152 25.73 -2.69 -21.30
C LEU A 152 25.36 -1.21 -21.37
N VAL A 153 25.47 -0.64 -22.56
CA VAL A 153 25.25 0.80 -22.81
C VAL A 153 24.07 1.02 -23.76
N GLU A 154 23.85 0.08 -24.68
CA GLU A 154 22.76 0.12 -25.66
C GLU A 154 21.49 -0.58 -25.14
N LEU A 155 20.34 -0.06 -25.53
CA LEU A 155 19.03 -0.52 -25.02
C LEU A 155 18.68 -1.95 -25.49
N ASP A 156 19.04 -2.31 -26.72
CA ASP A 156 18.78 -3.64 -27.28
C ASP A 156 19.62 -4.73 -26.60
N ASP A 157 20.88 -4.40 -26.28
CA ASP A 157 21.76 -5.27 -25.50
C ASP A 157 21.23 -5.47 -24.07
N LEU A 158 20.65 -4.43 -23.49
CA LEU A 158 20.06 -4.47 -22.15
C LEU A 158 18.82 -5.37 -22.11
N TRP A 159 17.96 -5.29 -23.11
CA TRP A 159 16.79 -6.17 -23.22
C TRP A 159 17.22 -7.63 -23.42
N SER A 160 18.16 -7.88 -24.34
CA SER A 160 18.65 -9.22 -24.64
C SER A 160 19.29 -9.91 -23.43
N ALA A 161 20.07 -9.16 -22.63
CA ALA A 161 20.66 -9.66 -21.40
C ALA A 161 19.62 -10.02 -20.34
N VAL A 162 18.59 -9.17 -20.16
CA VAL A 162 17.50 -9.44 -19.22
C VAL A 162 16.68 -10.65 -19.66
N ASP A 163 16.31 -10.72 -20.94
CA ASP A 163 15.53 -11.81 -21.50
C ASP A 163 16.28 -13.14 -21.40
N ALA A 164 17.56 -13.18 -21.78
CA ALA A 164 18.39 -14.37 -21.63
C ALA A 164 18.52 -14.83 -20.17
N THR A 165 18.66 -13.90 -19.22
CA THR A 165 18.82 -14.25 -17.80
C THR A 165 17.56 -14.89 -17.23
N TYR A 166 16.38 -14.34 -17.49
CA TYR A 166 15.13 -14.78 -16.85
C TYR A 166 14.34 -15.80 -17.67
N ASN A 167 14.49 -15.79 -19.00
CA ASN A 167 13.74 -16.64 -19.93
C ASN A 167 14.62 -17.68 -20.63
N SER A 168 15.82 -17.97 -20.11
CA SER A 168 16.73 -19.00 -20.66
C SER A 168 16.07 -20.37 -20.87
N ALA A 169 15.05 -20.70 -20.07
CA ALA A 169 14.30 -21.95 -20.16
C ALA A 169 12.91 -21.81 -20.81
N ALA A 170 12.55 -20.64 -21.35
CA ALA A 170 11.19 -20.36 -21.85
C ALA A 170 10.74 -21.28 -23.00
N HIS A 171 11.70 -21.87 -23.73
CA HIS A 171 11.42 -22.80 -24.84
C HIS A 171 11.67 -24.27 -24.48
N ARG A 172 12.04 -24.57 -23.23
CA ARG A 172 12.21 -25.95 -22.78
C ARG A 172 10.84 -26.53 -22.48
N ALA A 173 10.45 -27.58 -23.21
CA ALA A 173 9.28 -28.37 -22.83
C ALA A 173 9.51 -28.95 -21.44
N VAL A 174 8.62 -28.63 -20.49
CA VAL A 174 8.59 -29.25 -19.17
C VAL A 174 7.75 -30.52 -19.31
N ASP A 175 8.40 -31.66 -19.15
CA ASP A 175 7.71 -32.93 -19.00
C ASP A 175 6.94 -32.89 -17.67
N MET A 176 5.62 -33.13 -17.71
CA MET A 176 4.74 -33.10 -16.54
C MET A 176 4.51 -34.50 -15.95
N SER A 177 5.02 -35.56 -16.61
CA SER A 177 4.90 -36.94 -16.12
C SER A 177 5.58 -37.15 -14.75
N PHE A 178 6.51 -36.28 -14.36
CA PHE A 178 7.10 -36.28 -13.01
C PHE A 178 6.07 -36.09 -11.89
N LEU A 179 4.90 -35.51 -12.18
CA LEU A 179 3.82 -35.39 -11.20
C LEU A 179 3.15 -36.73 -10.92
N ASP A 180 3.13 -37.65 -11.88
CA ASP A 180 2.57 -38.99 -11.71
C ASP A 180 3.46 -39.89 -10.83
N ASP A 181 4.78 -39.64 -10.87
CA ASP A 181 5.77 -40.31 -10.02
C ASP A 181 5.95 -39.63 -8.65
N MET A 182 5.26 -38.51 -8.39
CA MET A 182 5.42 -37.77 -7.15
C MET A 182 4.71 -38.52 -6.01
N PRO A 183 5.44 -38.93 -4.97
CA PRO A 183 4.84 -39.71 -3.89
C PRO A 183 3.77 -38.88 -3.19
N GLU A 184 2.62 -39.49 -2.88
CA GLU A 184 1.64 -38.90 -1.97
C GLU A 184 2.29 -38.76 -0.60
N VAL A 185 2.66 -37.51 -0.26
CA VAL A 185 3.21 -37.18 1.05
C VAL A 185 2.05 -37.21 2.04
N ALA A 186 2.23 -37.92 3.16
CA ALA A 186 1.26 -37.90 4.26
C ALA A 186 0.91 -36.45 4.63
N GLU A 187 -0.35 -36.24 5.02
CA GLU A 187 -0.81 -34.91 5.42
C GLU A 187 0.12 -34.35 6.49
N ARG A 188 0.70 -33.18 6.19
CA ARG A 188 1.66 -32.53 7.07
C ARG A 188 0.92 -31.95 8.25
N ASP A 189 1.32 -32.35 9.45
CA ASP A 189 0.81 -31.76 10.68
C ASP A 189 1.02 -30.23 10.67
N PHE A 190 -0.04 -29.49 11.02
CA PHE A 190 -0.01 -28.04 11.11
C PHE A 190 -0.10 -27.65 12.59
N PRO A 191 1.05 -27.59 13.30
CA PRO A 191 1.04 -27.29 14.71
C PRO A 191 0.48 -25.89 14.97
N PRO A 192 -0.20 -25.69 16.11
CA PRO A 192 -0.76 -24.39 16.47
C PRO A 192 0.36 -23.37 16.62
N ILE A 193 0.18 -22.20 15.99
CA ILE A 193 1.15 -21.11 16.06
C ILE A 193 1.34 -20.71 17.53
N SER A 194 2.58 -20.70 17.98
CA SER A 194 2.95 -20.31 19.34
C SER A 194 3.04 -18.80 19.47
N ARG A 195 2.85 -18.31 20.71
CA ARG A 195 3.02 -16.89 21.02
C ARG A 195 4.47 -16.41 20.80
N GLN A 196 5.44 -17.31 20.96
CA GLN A 196 6.84 -16.96 20.72
C GLN A 196 7.11 -16.77 19.23
N GLU A 197 6.57 -17.64 18.36
CA GLU A 197 6.66 -17.46 16.90
C GLU A 197 6.04 -16.13 16.45
N LEU A 198 4.89 -15.73 17.03
CA LEU A 198 4.30 -14.41 16.74
C LEU A 198 5.23 -13.26 17.18
N ARG A 199 5.91 -13.39 18.31
CA ARG A 199 6.87 -12.38 18.80
C ARG A 199 8.12 -12.31 17.92
N ASP A 200 8.64 -13.47 17.49
CA ASP A 200 9.81 -13.55 16.63
C ASP A 200 9.48 -13.03 15.21
N ALA A 201 8.26 -13.27 14.74
CA ALA A 201 7.79 -12.75 13.46
C ALA A 201 7.70 -11.22 13.44
N ILE A 202 7.43 -10.56 14.58
CA ILE A 202 7.37 -9.09 14.66
C ILE A 202 8.72 -8.42 14.95
N THR A 203 9.73 -9.14 15.45
CA THR A 203 11.02 -8.54 15.84
C THR A 203 11.81 -7.99 14.66
N ASP A 204 11.76 -8.68 13.51
CA ASP A 204 12.54 -8.29 12.32
C ASP A 204 11.79 -7.31 11.41
N VAL A 205 10.59 -6.88 11.82
CA VAL A 205 9.74 -6.11 10.92
C VAL A 205 10.07 -4.62 10.96
N SER A 206 10.22 -4.06 9.76
CA SER A 206 10.53 -2.64 9.60
C SER A 206 9.36 -1.76 10.07
N GLY A 207 9.61 -0.93 11.09
CA GLY A 207 8.71 0.14 11.52
C GLY A 207 8.63 1.33 10.54
N ARG A 208 9.23 1.22 9.35
CA ARG A 208 9.25 2.25 8.29
C ARG A 208 8.50 1.84 7.03
N SER A 209 8.01 0.60 6.95
CA SER A 209 7.23 0.14 5.80
C SER A 209 5.98 1.00 5.65
N ALA A 210 5.58 1.24 4.40
CA ALA A 210 4.33 1.90 4.11
C ALA A 210 3.15 1.03 4.62
N PRO A 211 2.09 1.63 5.18
CA PRO A 211 0.91 0.89 5.58
C PRO A 211 0.22 0.24 4.37
N GLY A 212 -0.50 -0.84 4.62
CA GLY A 212 -1.37 -1.48 3.64
C GLY A 212 -2.64 -0.66 3.37
N SER A 213 -3.56 -1.24 2.60
CA SER A 213 -4.89 -0.65 2.34
C SER A 213 -5.77 -0.57 3.58
N ASP A 214 -5.43 -1.33 4.62
CA ASP A 214 -6.04 -1.32 5.95
C ASP A 214 -5.53 -0.18 6.85
N HIS A 215 -4.57 0.61 6.35
CA HIS A 215 -3.91 1.69 7.08
C HIS A 215 -3.13 1.26 8.35
N LEU A 216 -3.04 -0.05 8.61
CA LEU A 216 -2.28 -0.59 9.73
C LEU A 216 -0.79 -0.51 9.44
N ARG A 217 -0.03 -0.11 10.47
CA ARG A 217 1.42 -0.08 10.45
C ARG A 217 1.97 -1.17 11.35
N TRP A 218 3.14 -1.69 11.02
CA TRP A 218 3.82 -2.71 11.83
C TRP A 218 3.97 -2.38 13.33
N PRO A 219 4.25 -1.13 13.74
CA PRO A 219 4.27 -0.79 15.16
C PRO A 219 2.93 -1.04 15.89
N TYR A 220 1.80 -0.98 15.17
CA TYR A 220 0.47 -1.20 15.73
C TYR A 220 0.21 -2.69 15.93
N VAL A 221 0.51 -3.48 14.90
CA VAL A 221 0.46 -4.95 14.97
C VAL A 221 1.39 -5.47 16.07
N ALA A 222 2.59 -4.91 16.17
CA ALA A 222 3.53 -5.25 17.23
C ALA A 222 2.99 -4.91 18.64
N ALA A 223 2.22 -3.82 18.79
CA ALA A 223 1.59 -3.49 20.06
C ALA A 223 0.51 -4.52 20.45
N LEU A 224 -0.32 -4.94 19.48
CA LEU A 224 -1.32 -5.98 19.68
C LEU A 224 -0.70 -7.33 20.06
N VAL A 225 0.31 -7.79 19.33
CA VAL A 225 0.99 -9.08 19.59
C VAL A 225 1.73 -9.09 20.93
N LYS A 226 2.29 -7.94 21.35
CA LYS A 226 2.98 -7.81 22.64
C LYS A 226 2.00 -7.81 23.82
N HIS A 227 0.79 -7.30 23.64
CA HIS A 227 -0.23 -7.28 24.68
C HIS A 227 -0.70 -8.71 25.02
N ASP A 228 -0.85 -9.04 26.30
CA ASP A 228 -1.13 -10.42 26.74
C ASP A 228 -2.47 -10.93 26.24
N ILE A 229 -3.54 -10.13 26.38
CA ILE A 229 -4.89 -10.55 26.00
C ILE A 229 -5.01 -10.63 24.46
N CYS A 230 -4.53 -9.61 23.75
CA CYS A 230 -4.64 -9.56 22.30
C CYS A 230 -3.74 -10.61 21.62
N GLY A 231 -2.55 -10.88 22.18
CA GLY A 231 -1.67 -11.92 21.69
C GLY A 231 -2.28 -13.31 21.79
N GLU A 232 -3.13 -13.55 22.79
CA GLU A 232 -3.89 -14.81 22.90
C GLU A 232 -5.09 -14.84 21.95
N THR A 233 -5.81 -13.72 21.79
CA THR A 233 -6.90 -13.57 20.81
C THR A 233 -6.44 -13.83 19.37
N LEU A 234 -5.21 -13.43 19.03
CA LEU A 234 -4.63 -13.57 17.68
C LEU A 234 -4.03 -14.96 17.42
N ARG A 235 -4.03 -15.84 18.42
CA ARG A 235 -3.49 -17.19 18.30
C ARG A 235 -4.58 -18.14 17.78
N VAL A 236 -4.23 -19.06 16.88
CA VAL A 236 -5.09 -20.19 16.55
C VAL A 236 -4.98 -21.24 17.67
N PRO A 237 -6.08 -21.61 18.34
CA PRO A 237 -6.03 -22.54 19.46
C PRO A 237 -5.63 -23.95 18.98
N PRO A 238 -4.95 -24.72 19.84
CA PRO A 238 -4.66 -26.13 19.60
C PRO A 238 -5.98 -26.92 19.54
N GLY A 239 -6.40 -27.35 18.35
CA GLY A 239 -7.49 -28.33 18.21
C GLY A 239 -8.60 -28.02 17.20
N GLY A 240 -8.51 -26.93 16.43
CA GLY A 240 -9.48 -26.59 15.39
C GLY A 240 -9.07 -27.06 14.00
N THR A 241 -8.84 -28.35 13.76
CA THR A 241 -8.92 -28.89 12.40
C THR A 241 -10.40 -28.98 12.03
N PRO A 242 -10.93 -28.16 11.11
CA PRO A 242 -12.23 -28.47 10.54
C PRO A 242 -12.07 -29.78 9.77
N GLU A 243 -12.74 -30.85 10.20
CA GLU A 243 -12.91 -32.04 9.38
C GLU A 243 -13.46 -31.60 8.03
N LEU A 244 -12.63 -31.71 6.99
CA LEU A 244 -13.11 -31.59 5.62
C LEU A 244 -14.13 -32.71 5.40
N PRO A 245 -15.35 -32.42 4.93
CA PRO A 245 -16.33 -33.47 4.67
C PRO A 245 -15.71 -34.46 3.69
N GLY A 246 -15.64 -35.72 4.13
CA GLY A 246 -14.97 -36.80 3.42
C GLY A 246 -15.34 -36.81 1.94
N LYS A 247 -14.31 -36.92 1.09
CA LYS A 247 -14.49 -37.32 -0.29
C LYS A 247 -15.17 -38.69 -0.26
N ALA A 248 -16.44 -38.71 -0.66
CA ALA A 248 -17.12 -39.95 -1.00
C ALA A 248 -16.34 -40.63 -2.13
N VAL A 249 -16.04 -41.91 -1.91
CA VAL A 249 -15.53 -42.88 -2.88
C VAL A 249 -16.48 -43.00 -4.07
#